data_AF-A0A1V5S0T5-F1
#
_entry.id   AF-A0A1V5S0T5-F1
#
_cell.length_a   1.000
_cell.length_b   1.000
_cell.length_c   1.000
_cell.angle_alpha   90.00
_cell.angle_beta   90.00
_cell.angle_gamma   90.00
#
_symmetry.space_group_name_H-M   'P 1'
#
loop_
_entity.id
_entity.type
_entity.pdbx_description
1 polymer ?
#
loop_
_entity_poly.entity_id
_entity_poly.type
_entity_poly.pdbx_seq_one_letter_code
_entity_poly.pdbx_strand_id
1 'polypeptide(L)'
;MNSVVFVILSLILGGAALLAVAYPILMKGRAAQPAAVSAQERLEELLAQRDAAYQALRELSFDHRVGKITGEDLVVFEANLKHVAADTLRALDEFERAADADLDAYLERTVAARKAALSAGGRACPQCGQPAAADDRFCARCGAELSAAGPAAESAGAVCPHCGKPLAAGDRFCAACGKPVAEAAPAAVR
;
A
#
# COMPACT_ATOMS: atom_id res chain seq x y z
N MET A 1 32.48 -45.15 8.86
CA MET A 1 32.17 -44.65 7.50
C MET A 1 30.78 -44.03 7.43
N ASN A 2 29.74 -44.62 8.04
CA ASN A 2 28.37 -44.09 7.98
C ASN A 2 28.19 -42.71 8.63
N SER A 3 28.81 -42.43 9.78
CA SER A 3 28.60 -41.15 10.49
C SER A 3 29.09 -39.94 9.68
N VAL A 4 30.18 -40.10 8.91
CA VAL A 4 30.69 -39.05 8.02
C VAL A 4 29.72 -38.80 6.86
N VAL A 5 29.14 -39.87 6.30
CA VAL A 5 28.14 -39.78 5.23
C VAL A 5 26.87 -39.06 5.71
N PHE A 6 26.39 -39.33 6.92
CA PHE A 6 25.22 -38.65 7.49
C PHE A 6 25.46 -37.16 7.74
N VAL A 7 26.66 -36.77 8.19
CA VAL A 7 27.02 -35.35 8.40
C VAL A 7 27.07 -34.60 7.07
N ILE A 8 27.69 -35.19 6.05
CA ILE A 8 27.77 -34.59 4.71
C ILE A 8 26.37 -34.45 4.09
N LEU A 9 25.54 -35.49 4.18
CA LEU A 9 24.17 -35.45 3.68
C LEU A 9 23.33 -34.37 4.38
N SER A 10 23.49 -34.21 5.69
CA SER A 10 22.77 -33.19 6.47
C SER A 10 23.20 -31.77 6.10
N LEU A 11 24.50 -31.54 5.86
CA LEU A 11 25.02 -30.25 5.38
C LEU A 11 24.52 -29.90 3.98
N ILE A 12 24.48 -30.88 3.07
CA ILE A 12 23.98 -30.69 1.71
C ILE A 12 22.48 -30.37 1.73
N LEU A 13 21.68 -31.13 2.48
CA LEU A 13 20.24 -30.88 2.62
C LEU A 13 19.94 -29.54 3.28
N GLY A 14 20.67 -29.19 4.35
CA GLY A 14 20.54 -27.91 5.01
C GLY A 14 20.92 -26.74 4.11
N GLY A 15 22.03 -26.87 3.37
CA GLY A 15 22.46 -25.89 2.38
C GLY A 15 21.45 -25.72 1.25
N ALA A 16 20.94 -26.83 0.69
CA ALA A 16 19.92 -26.81 -0.35
C ALA A 16 18.61 -26.18 0.12
N ALA A 17 18.17 -26.49 1.34
CA ALA A 17 16.98 -25.89 1.95
C ALA A 17 17.16 -24.38 2.17
N LEU A 18 18.30 -23.95 2.72
CA LEU A 18 18.64 -22.53 2.86
C LEU A 18 18.65 -21.82 1.52
N LEU A 19 19.23 -22.43 0.49
CA LEU A 19 19.30 -21.86 -0.85
C LEU A 19 17.92 -21.78 -1.49
N ALA A 20 17.07 -22.80 -1.35
CA ALA A 20 15.69 -22.81 -1.84
C ALA A 20 14.82 -21.73 -1.18
N VAL A 21 15.06 -21.42 0.11
CA VAL A 21 14.36 -20.34 0.82
C VAL A 21 14.94 -18.96 0.50
N ALA A 22 16.26 -18.83 0.35
CA ALA A 22 16.92 -17.56 0.06
C ALA A 22 16.74 -17.12 -1.40
N TYR A 23 16.67 -18.06 -2.34
CA TYR A 23 16.53 -17.82 -3.78
C TYR A 23 15.30 -16.96 -4.16
N PRO A 24 14.06 -17.26 -3.72
CA PRO A 24 12.90 -16.44 -4.05
C PRO A 24 13.01 -15.01 -3.49
N ILE A 25 13.66 -14.81 -2.34
CA ILE A 25 13.85 -13.49 -1.74
C ILE A 25 14.89 -12.69 -2.53
N LEU A 26 16.01 -13.31 -2.91
CA LEU A 26 17.07 -12.65 -3.68
C LEU A 26 16.65 -12.29 -5.11
N MET A 27 15.89 -13.17 -5.77
CA MET A 27 15.47 -12.96 -7.16
C MET A 27 14.23 -12.08 -7.27
N LYS A 28 13.27 -12.18 -6.35
CA LYS A 28 12.03 -11.37 -6.40
C LYS A 28 12.25 -9.94 -5.89
N GLY A 29 13.27 -9.71 -5.05
CA GLY A 29 13.68 -8.36 -4.63
C GLY A 29 14.44 -7.59 -5.73
N ARG A 30 15.28 -8.25 -6.53
CA ARG A 30 16.18 -7.56 -7.46
C ARG A 30 15.52 -6.94 -8.70
N ALA A 31 14.35 -7.40 -9.13
CA ALA A 31 13.75 -6.94 -10.39
C ALA A 31 12.94 -5.64 -10.25
N ALA A 32 12.45 -5.31 -9.05
CA ALA A 32 11.59 -4.12 -8.82
C ALA A 32 12.15 -3.15 -7.77
N GLN A 33 13.05 -3.59 -6.89
CA GLN A 33 13.61 -2.72 -5.83
C GLN A 33 14.70 -1.73 -6.26
N PRO A 34 15.58 -1.97 -7.26
CA PRO A 34 16.68 -1.04 -7.51
C PRO A 34 16.21 0.32 -8.05
N ALA A 35 15.10 0.36 -8.79
CA ALA A 35 14.55 1.60 -9.34
C ALA A 35 13.81 2.44 -8.28
N ALA A 36 13.02 1.81 -7.41
CA ALA A 36 12.31 2.53 -6.34
C ALA A 36 13.26 3.06 -5.27
N VAL A 37 14.30 2.28 -4.90
CA VAL A 37 15.34 2.71 -3.95
C VAL A 37 16.15 3.88 -4.53
N SER A 38 16.55 3.82 -5.80
CA SER A 38 17.29 4.92 -6.44
C SER A 38 16.46 6.20 -6.62
N ALA A 39 15.15 6.10 -6.85
CA ALA A 39 14.27 7.27 -6.91
C ALA A 39 14.14 7.93 -5.52
N GLN A 40 13.97 7.13 -4.47
CA GLN A 40 13.90 7.62 -3.09
C GLN A 40 15.23 8.26 -2.64
N GLU A 41 16.37 7.62 -2.92
CA GLU A 41 17.71 8.16 -2.65
C GLU A 41 17.91 9.51 -3.35
N ARG A 42 17.50 9.63 -4.63
CA ARG A 42 17.60 10.88 -5.39
C ARG A 42 16.72 11.99 -4.80
N LEU A 43 15.51 11.67 -4.36
CA LEU A 43 14.64 12.63 -3.68
C LEU A 43 15.25 13.10 -2.36
N GLU A 44 15.76 12.19 -1.56
CA GLU A 44 16.44 12.49 -0.29
C GLU A 44 17.67 13.39 -0.51
N GLU A 45 18.46 13.12 -1.55
CA GLU A 45 19.60 13.95 -1.94
C GLU A 45 19.16 15.39 -2.31
N LEU A 46 18.12 15.53 -3.14
CA LEU A 46 17.59 16.85 -3.51
C LEU A 46 17.04 17.62 -2.31
N LEU A 47 16.34 16.95 -1.40
CA LEU A 47 15.84 17.56 -0.16
C LEU A 47 16.99 18.01 0.76
N ALA A 48 18.02 17.19 0.89
CA ALA A 48 19.21 17.53 1.66
C ALA A 48 19.94 18.74 1.05
N GLN A 49 20.07 18.79 -0.29
CA GLN A 49 20.66 19.94 -0.99
C GLN A 49 19.87 21.23 -0.76
N ARG A 50 18.53 21.17 -0.83
CA ARG A 50 17.65 22.30 -0.54
C ARG A 50 17.86 22.81 0.88
N ASP A 51 17.86 21.91 1.86
CA ASP A 51 18.01 22.27 3.26
C ASP A 51 19.39 22.85 3.56
N ALA A 52 20.43 22.33 2.91
CA ALA A 52 21.79 22.88 2.98
C ALA A 52 21.87 24.31 2.41
N ALA A 53 21.27 24.57 1.25
CA ALA A 53 21.24 25.90 0.65
C ALA A 53 20.49 26.92 1.54
N TYR A 54 19.37 26.51 2.13
CA TYR A 54 18.62 27.35 3.08
C TYR A 54 19.37 27.58 4.39
N GLN A 55 20.08 26.58 4.91
CA GLN A 55 20.96 26.76 6.06
C GLN A 55 22.08 27.75 5.76
N ALA A 56 22.73 27.63 4.60
CA ALA A 56 23.80 28.54 4.18
C ALA A 56 23.31 30.00 4.06
N LEU A 57 22.12 30.23 3.49
CA LEU A 57 21.52 31.56 3.42
C LEU A 57 21.25 32.14 4.82
N ARG A 58 20.75 31.31 5.75
CA ARG A 58 20.52 31.75 7.14
C ARG A 58 21.83 32.11 7.84
N GLU A 59 22.86 31.28 7.71
CA GLU A 59 24.17 31.54 8.31
C GLU A 59 24.80 32.82 7.72
N LEU A 60 24.76 32.98 6.40
CA LEU A 60 25.27 34.19 5.73
C LEU A 60 24.59 35.46 6.25
N SER A 61 23.25 35.42 6.43
CA SER A 61 22.50 36.54 7.00
C SER A 61 22.87 36.81 8.47
N PHE A 62 23.19 35.77 9.24
CA PHE A 62 23.64 35.91 10.61
C PHE A 62 25.02 36.56 10.67
N ASP A 63 25.96 36.08 9.87
CA ASP A 63 27.33 36.59 9.78
C ASP A 63 27.38 38.08 9.39
N HIS A 64 26.52 38.52 8.46
CA HIS A 64 26.38 39.95 8.16
C HIS A 64 25.83 40.75 9.36
N ARG A 65 24.80 40.26 10.06
CA ARG A 65 24.24 40.95 11.24
C ARG A 65 25.25 41.11 12.38
N VAL A 66 26.17 40.16 12.56
CA VAL A 66 27.25 40.26 13.55
C VAL A 66 28.49 40.99 13.03
N GLY A 67 28.45 41.49 11.80
CA GLY A 67 29.50 42.32 11.20
C GLY A 67 30.71 41.56 10.66
N LYS A 68 30.63 40.23 10.47
CA LYS A 68 31.72 39.43 9.90
C LYS A 68 31.86 39.58 8.38
N ILE A 69 30.77 39.95 7.70
CA ILE A 69 30.68 40.06 6.24
C ILE A 69 30.18 41.46 5.89
N THR A 70 30.77 42.07 4.86
CA THR A 70 30.39 43.41 4.40
C THR A 70 29.09 43.36 3.57
N GLY A 71 28.42 44.50 3.42
CA GLY A 71 27.20 44.58 2.61
C GLY A 71 27.42 44.27 1.13
N GLU A 72 28.58 44.65 0.57
CA GLU A 72 28.92 44.35 -0.83
C GLU A 72 29.13 42.86 -1.06
N ASP A 73 29.85 42.19 -0.15
CA ASP A 73 30.09 40.74 -0.21
C ASP A 73 28.80 39.93 -0.02
N LEU A 74 27.91 40.40 0.89
CA LEU A 74 26.62 39.76 1.14
C LEU A 74 25.80 39.63 -0.14
N VAL A 75 25.68 40.69 -0.93
CA VAL A 75 24.85 40.71 -2.15
C VAL A 75 25.31 39.64 -3.14
N VAL A 76 26.62 39.51 -3.33
CA VAL A 76 27.20 38.54 -4.27
C VAL A 76 27.00 37.11 -3.76
N PHE A 77 27.32 36.83 -2.50
CA PHE A 77 27.18 35.49 -1.94
C PHE A 77 25.72 35.05 -1.82
N GLU A 78 24.83 35.96 -1.44
CA GLU A 78 23.40 35.70 -1.32
C GLU A 78 22.79 35.39 -2.70
N ALA A 79 23.16 36.12 -3.74
CA ALA A 79 22.71 35.84 -5.10
C ALA A 79 23.11 34.44 -5.55
N ASN A 80 24.37 34.04 -5.33
CA ASN A 80 24.85 32.70 -5.69
C ASN A 80 24.10 31.58 -4.95
N LEU A 81 23.91 31.72 -3.64
CA LEU A 81 23.17 30.72 -2.85
C LEU A 81 21.69 30.64 -3.24
N LYS A 82 21.06 31.77 -3.59
CA LYS A 82 19.70 31.79 -4.11
C LYS A 82 19.59 31.10 -5.47
N HIS A 83 20.59 31.25 -6.33
CA HIS A 83 20.65 30.50 -7.59
C HIS A 83 20.69 29.00 -7.34
N VAL A 84 21.58 28.53 -6.46
CA VAL A 84 21.65 27.11 -6.07
C VAL A 84 20.31 26.60 -5.54
N ALA A 85 19.69 27.33 -4.60
CA ALA A 85 18.38 26.95 -4.07
C ALA A 85 17.31 26.87 -5.17
N ALA A 86 17.27 27.85 -6.09
CA ALA A 86 16.31 27.87 -7.18
C ALA A 86 16.53 26.74 -8.20
N ASP A 87 17.79 26.33 -8.44
CA ASP A 87 18.11 25.18 -9.27
C ASP A 87 17.64 23.86 -8.62
N THR A 88 17.93 23.67 -7.32
CA THR A 88 17.50 22.48 -6.58
C THR A 88 15.97 22.37 -6.51
N LEU A 89 15.27 23.48 -6.31
CA LEU A 89 13.80 23.49 -6.31
C LEU A 89 13.23 23.10 -7.68
N ARG A 90 13.80 23.60 -8.78
CA ARG A 90 13.39 23.20 -10.14
C ARG A 90 13.61 21.71 -10.37
N ALA A 91 14.70 21.14 -9.87
CA ALA A 91 14.97 19.72 -9.97
C ALA A 91 13.97 18.88 -9.15
N LEU A 92 13.52 19.36 -7.98
CA LEU A 92 12.44 18.73 -7.21
C LEU A 92 11.11 18.78 -7.98
N ASP A 93 10.73 19.93 -8.52
CA ASP A 93 9.50 20.08 -9.32
C ASP A 93 9.50 19.16 -10.55
N GLU A 94 10.66 18.95 -11.18
CA GLU A 94 10.83 17.99 -12.28
C GLU A 94 10.64 16.54 -11.82
N PHE A 95 11.22 16.19 -10.67
CA PHE A 95 11.08 14.86 -10.10
C PHE A 95 9.62 14.56 -9.72
N GLU A 96 8.94 15.49 -9.05
CA GLU A 96 7.53 15.36 -8.67
C GLU A 96 6.65 15.19 -9.92
N ARG A 97 6.83 16.02 -10.94
CA ARG A 97 6.09 15.89 -12.22
C ARG A 97 6.32 14.55 -12.91
N ALA A 98 7.54 14.01 -12.85
CA ALA A 98 7.82 12.70 -13.43
C ALA A 98 7.12 11.58 -12.65
N ALA A 99 7.15 11.65 -11.32
CA ALA A 99 6.46 10.69 -10.45
C ALA A 99 4.94 10.71 -10.65
N ASP A 100 4.34 11.90 -10.76
CA ASP A 100 2.92 12.07 -11.05
C ASP A 100 2.54 11.46 -12.41
N ALA A 101 3.35 11.71 -13.45
CA ALA A 101 3.11 11.14 -14.78
C ALA A 101 3.18 9.60 -14.78
N ASP A 102 4.14 9.03 -14.05
CA ASP A 102 4.27 7.58 -13.89
C ASP A 102 3.06 6.98 -13.16
N LEU A 103 2.57 7.65 -12.11
CA LEU A 103 1.38 7.26 -11.36
C LEU A 103 0.12 7.33 -12.24
N ASP A 104 -0.07 8.41 -12.98
CA ASP A 104 -1.19 8.58 -13.92
C ASP A 104 -1.19 7.46 -14.97
N ALA A 105 -0.03 7.16 -15.57
CA ALA A 105 0.10 6.08 -16.53
C ALA A 105 -0.22 4.70 -15.91
N TYR A 106 0.12 4.46 -14.65
CA TYR A 106 -0.26 3.24 -13.93
C TYR A 106 -1.76 3.16 -13.66
N LEU A 107 -2.38 4.28 -13.25
CA LEU A 107 -3.81 4.37 -13.03
C LEU A 107 -4.59 4.11 -14.31
N GLU A 108 -4.20 4.74 -15.42
CA GLU A 108 -4.81 4.51 -16.73
C GLU A 108 -4.74 3.04 -17.14
N ARG A 109 -3.57 2.40 -16.99
CA ARG A 109 -3.39 0.97 -17.26
C ARG A 109 -4.30 0.11 -16.39
N THR A 110 -4.37 0.39 -15.10
CA THR A 110 -5.21 -0.36 -14.14
C THR A 110 -6.69 -0.21 -14.47
N VAL A 111 -7.15 1.01 -14.76
CA VAL A 111 -8.54 1.29 -15.13
C VAL A 111 -8.88 0.64 -16.47
N ALA A 112 -8.00 0.71 -17.46
CA ALA A 112 -8.19 0.07 -18.76
C ALA A 112 -8.29 -1.45 -18.64
N ALA A 113 -7.37 -2.08 -17.88
CA ALA A 113 -7.40 -3.51 -17.60
C ALA A 113 -8.71 -3.92 -16.90
N ARG A 114 -9.16 -3.10 -15.94
CA ARG A 114 -10.41 -3.36 -15.21
C ARG A 114 -11.64 -3.25 -16.11
N LYS A 115 -11.69 -2.23 -16.97
CA LYS A 115 -12.76 -2.07 -17.97
C LYS A 115 -12.78 -3.23 -18.96
N ALA A 116 -11.61 -3.66 -19.43
CA ALA A 116 -11.48 -4.82 -20.32
C ALA A 116 -12.02 -6.09 -19.64
N ALA A 117 -11.64 -6.35 -18.40
CA ALA A 117 -12.12 -7.50 -17.61
C ALA A 117 -13.66 -7.49 -17.42
N LEU A 118 -14.25 -6.31 -17.21
CA LEU A 118 -15.71 -6.17 -17.14
C LEU A 118 -16.40 -6.47 -18.48
N SER A 119 -15.78 -6.06 -19.60
CA SER A 119 -16.33 -6.25 -20.95
C SER A 119 -16.12 -7.66 -21.53
N ALA A 120 -15.11 -8.40 -21.05
CA ALA A 120 -14.70 -9.70 -21.62
C ALA A 120 -15.58 -10.90 -21.19
N GLY A 121 -16.69 -10.67 -20.47
CA GLY A 121 -17.63 -11.73 -20.07
C GLY A 121 -17.70 -11.97 -18.57
N GLY A 122 -18.07 -10.92 -17.83
CA GLY A 122 -18.39 -10.99 -16.40
C GLY A 122 -19.80 -11.51 -16.09
N ARG A 123 -20.17 -11.48 -14.82
CA ARG A 123 -21.53 -11.80 -14.31
C ARG A 123 -22.24 -10.52 -13.87
N ALA A 124 -23.57 -10.52 -13.90
CA ALA A 124 -24.33 -9.47 -13.23
C ALA A 124 -24.40 -9.76 -11.73
N CYS A 125 -24.25 -8.72 -10.90
CA CYS A 125 -24.48 -8.82 -9.48
C CYS A 125 -25.94 -9.21 -9.22
N PRO A 126 -26.22 -10.27 -8.44
CA PRO A 126 -27.60 -10.71 -8.17
C PRO A 126 -28.41 -9.71 -7.34
N GLN A 127 -27.73 -8.82 -6.60
CA GLN A 127 -28.39 -7.89 -5.68
C GLN A 127 -28.67 -6.51 -6.31
N CYS A 128 -27.84 -6.04 -7.25
CA CYS A 128 -28.00 -4.71 -7.85
C CYS A 128 -27.93 -4.67 -9.38
N GLY A 129 -27.69 -5.81 -10.04
CA GLY A 129 -27.65 -5.94 -11.50
C GLY A 129 -26.40 -5.38 -12.19
N GLN A 130 -25.48 -4.74 -11.46
CA GLN A 130 -24.25 -4.19 -12.07
C GLN A 130 -23.33 -5.30 -12.59
N PRO A 131 -22.63 -5.07 -13.72
CA PRO A 131 -21.63 -6.00 -14.22
C PRO A 131 -20.46 -6.11 -13.23
N ALA A 132 -19.99 -7.32 -13.05
CA ALA A 132 -18.82 -7.65 -12.24
C ALA A 132 -17.93 -8.61 -13.02
N ALA A 133 -16.62 -8.44 -12.90
CA ALA A 133 -15.66 -9.34 -13.54
C ALA A 133 -15.76 -10.74 -12.92
N ALA A 134 -15.36 -11.76 -13.65
CA ALA A 134 -15.51 -13.16 -13.23
C ALA A 134 -14.72 -13.48 -11.93
N ASP A 135 -13.61 -12.80 -11.72
CA ASP A 135 -12.74 -12.92 -10.54
C ASP A 135 -13.19 -12.07 -9.34
N ASP A 136 -14.23 -11.24 -9.50
CA ASP A 136 -14.73 -10.40 -8.42
C ASP A 136 -15.39 -11.25 -7.33
N ARG A 137 -14.87 -11.14 -6.10
CA ARG A 137 -15.48 -11.75 -4.91
C ARG A 137 -16.68 -10.95 -4.40
N PHE A 138 -16.65 -9.64 -4.56
CA PHE A 138 -17.68 -8.70 -4.09
C PHE A 138 -18.05 -7.73 -5.21
N CYS A 139 -19.29 -7.26 -5.21
CA CYS A 139 -19.73 -6.23 -6.15
C CYS A 139 -19.11 -4.88 -5.78
N ALA A 140 -18.41 -4.26 -6.73
CA ALA A 140 -17.82 -2.93 -6.54
C ALA A 140 -18.85 -1.81 -6.31
N ARG A 141 -20.14 -2.03 -6.64
CA ARG A 141 -21.21 -1.03 -6.44
C ARG A 141 -21.91 -1.16 -5.09
N CYS A 142 -22.35 -2.36 -4.74
CA CYS A 142 -23.22 -2.58 -3.58
C CYS A 142 -22.56 -3.40 -2.46
N GLY A 143 -21.35 -3.92 -2.68
CA GLY A 143 -20.63 -4.75 -1.71
C GLY A 143 -21.15 -6.18 -1.55
N ALA A 144 -22.22 -6.58 -2.26
CA ALA A 144 -22.75 -7.94 -2.18
C ALA A 144 -21.70 -8.97 -2.60
N GLU A 145 -21.59 -10.05 -1.84
CA GLU A 145 -20.80 -11.21 -2.23
C GLU A 145 -21.32 -11.79 -3.52
N LEU A 146 -20.43 -12.02 -4.46
CA LEU A 146 -20.79 -12.48 -5.79
C LEU A 146 -20.67 -13.99 -5.91
N SER A 147 -20.45 -14.76 -4.84
CA SER A 147 -20.08 -16.19 -4.89
C SER A 147 -20.81 -16.98 -5.99
N ALA A 148 -20.04 -17.79 -6.74
CA ALA A 148 -20.64 -18.75 -7.67
C ALA A 148 -21.42 -19.77 -6.82
N ALA A 149 -22.75 -19.67 -6.81
CA ALA A 149 -23.70 -20.64 -6.24
C ALA A 149 -23.08 -21.66 -5.25
N GLY A 150 -22.69 -21.19 -4.06
CA GLY A 150 -22.58 -22.08 -2.90
C GLY A 150 -24.00 -22.46 -2.47
N PRO A 151 -24.24 -23.70 -2.00
CA PRO A 151 -25.60 -24.21 -1.77
C PRO A 151 -26.35 -23.22 -0.88
N ALA A 152 -27.59 -22.93 -1.27
CA ALA A 152 -28.55 -22.26 -0.42
C ALA A 152 -28.54 -22.98 0.92
N ALA A 153 -27.82 -22.42 1.89
CA ALA A 153 -28.00 -22.79 3.27
C ALA A 153 -29.42 -22.35 3.57
N GLU A 154 -30.32 -23.32 3.58
CA GLU A 154 -31.66 -23.22 4.14
C GLU A 154 -31.52 -22.63 5.54
N SER A 155 -31.63 -21.30 5.61
CA SER A 155 -31.84 -20.60 6.86
C SER A 155 -33.29 -20.88 7.25
N ALA A 156 -33.51 -21.99 7.96
CA ALA A 156 -34.63 -22.10 8.87
C ALA A 156 -34.40 -21.06 9.99
N GLY A 157 -34.65 -19.80 9.65
CA GLY A 157 -34.30 -18.64 10.45
C GLY A 157 -35.27 -18.46 11.60
N ALA A 158 -34.74 -18.32 12.81
CA ALA A 158 -35.50 -17.74 13.91
C ALA A 158 -35.95 -16.32 13.52
N VAL A 159 -37.12 -15.90 13.98
CA VAL A 159 -37.63 -14.54 13.75
C VAL A 159 -37.25 -13.67 14.94
N CYS A 160 -36.79 -12.44 14.68
CA CYS A 160 -36.47 -11.51 15.74
C CYS A 160 -37.72 -11.20 16.59
N PRO A 161 -37.71 -11.47 17.92
CA PRO A 161 -38.86 -11.23 18.78
C PRO A 161 -39.18 -9.73 18.95
N HIS A 162 -38.26 -8.84 18.59
CA HIS A 162 -38.44 -7.40 18.73
C HIS A 162 -38.99 -6.70 17.50
N CYS A 163 -38.76 -7.24 16.30
CA CYS A 163 -39.14 -6.55 15.05
C CYS A 163 -39.72 -7.47 13.95
N GLY A 164 -39.80 -8.78 14.18
CA GLY A 164 -40.43 -9.71 13.24
C GLY A 164 -39.62 -10.06 12.00
N LYS A 165 -38.37 -9.58 11.87
CA LYS A 165 -37.50 -9.87 10.71
C LYS A 165 -36.70 -11.16 10.92
N PRO A 166 -36.36 -11.89 9.84
CA PRO A 166 -35.60 -13.13 9.94
C PRO A 166 -34.18 -12.88 10.47
N LEU A 167 -33.69 -13.81 11.29
CA LEU A 167 -32.32 -13.84 11.81
C LEU A 167 -31.51 -14.92 11.09
N ALA A 168 -30.23 -14.67 10.87
CA ALA A 168 -29.29 -15.68 10.41
C ALA A 168 -28.89 -16.59 11.58
N ALA A 169 -28.49 -17.83 11.25
CA ALA A 169 -28.04 -18.79 12.26
C ALA A 169 -26.79 -18.27 12.97
N GLY A 170 -26.87 -18.11 14.30
CA GLY A 170 -25.75 -17.62 15.13
C GLY A 170 -25.73 -16.10 15.35
N ASP A 171 -26.72 -15.34 14.85
CA ASP A 171 -26.83 -13.91 15.12
C ASP A 171 -27.00 -13.67 16.64
N ARG A 172 -26.12 -12.83 17.21
CA ARG A 172 -26.23 -12.34 18.60
C ARG A 172 -27.07 -11.07 18.70
N PHE A 173 -27.22 -10.35 17.59
CA PHE A 173 -27.98 -9.12 17.45
C PHE A 173 -28.75 -9.14 16.12
N CYS A 174 -29.94 -8.55 16.10
CA CYS A 174 -30.71 -8.43 14.88
C CYS A 174 -30.11 -7.36 13.95
N ALA A 175 -29.72 -7.75 12.73
CA ALA A 175 -29.19 -6.83 11.71
C ALA A 175 -30.14 -5.71 11.29
N ALA A 176 -31.44 -5.84 11.60
CA ALA A 176 -32.45 -4.88 11.17
C ALA A 176 -32.94 -3.91 12.26
N CYS A 177 -32.87 -4.28 13.54
CA CYS A 177 -33.28 -3.41 14.65
C CYS A 177 -32.19 -3.18 15.70
N GLY A 178 -31.04 -3.85 15.57
CA GLY A 178 -29.87 -3.69 16.44
C GLY A 178 -30.01 -4.31 17.85
N LYS A 179 -31.16 -4.88 18.19
CA LYS A 179 -31.39 -5.45 19.53
C LYS A 179 -30.75 -6.83 19.67
N PRO A 180 -30.21 -7.17 20.85
CA PRO A 180 -29.68 -8.51 21.11
C PRO A 180 -30.79 -9.53 21.02
N VAL A 181 -30.46 -10.71 20.52
CA VAL A 181 -31.35 -11.87 20.45
C VAL A 181 -30.80 -12.92 21.40
N ALA A 182 -31.18 -12.82 22.68
CA ALA A 182 -30.80 -13.80 23.70
C ALA A 182 -31.49 -15.15 23.38
N GLU A 183 -30.78 -16.28 23.40
CA GLU A 183 -30.34 -16.92 24.64
C GLU A 183 -28.96 -17.61 24.49
N ALA A 184 -27.93 -17.04 25.13
CA ALA A 184 -26.73 -17.77 25.53
C ALA A 184 -26.78 -17.89 27.05
N ALA A 185 -27.22 -19.04 27.56
CA ALA A 185 -27.10 -19.37 28.97
C ALA A 185 -25.61 -19.47 29.34
N PRO A 186 -25.10 -18.71 30.33
CA PRO A 186 -23.74 -18.89 30.80
C PRO A 186 -23.66 -20.21 31.57
N ALA A 187 -22.88 -21.17 31.06
CA ALA A 187 -22.46 -22.32 31.83
C ALA A 187 -21.62 -21.83 33.02
N ALA A 188 -22.12 -22.10 34.22
CA ALA A 188 -21.42 -21.87 35.48
C ALA A 188 -20.05 -22.58 35.46
N VAL A 189 -18.98 -21.85 35.82
CA VAL A 189 -17.71 -22.43 36.23
C VAL A 189 -17.53 -22.11 37.71
N ARG A 190 -17.34 -23.17 38.49
CA ARG A 190 -17.07 -23.14 39.94
C ARG A 190 -15.68 -22.58 40.24
#